data_AF-A0A956HU41-F1
#
_entry.id   AF-A0A956HU41-F1
#
_cell.length_a   1.000
_cell.length_b   1.000
_cell.length_c   1.000
_cell.angle_alpha   90.00
_cell.angle_beta   90.00
_cell.angle_gamma   90.00
#
_symmetry.space_group_name_H-M   'P 1'
#
loop_
_entity.id
_entity.type
_entity.pdbx_description
1 polymer ?
#
loop_
_entity_poly.entity_id
_entity_poly.type
_entity_poly.pdbx_seq_one_letter_code
_entity_poly.pdbx_strand_id
1 'polypeptide(L)'
;MSLAAPTSPPTQHPEPEEPRAPALFRHKKRKEWGLAILAWDRGVKRAFLFEDGELRVIARGFFGMIEEIDRPADEARALIRKLSAHLDAHAARALLGSDSASAMTFDDQIGVFRALYPGGFAGDEWQKGVRGKGQKRPLKRHRDAAIARAQELLAKDVMDKKLLAGDASSVVADIISVLDGTDLVSKAQIRPLTKVAPARHEELARATHDLLWGPDEEVPRMASFISTLESLMGTTPSWQLVTALPALVHPKQDVPVRPSRFRDQAKYMAPRVTLAN
;
A
#
# COMPACT_ATOMS: atom_id res chain seq x y z
N MET A 1 25.17 -57.18 51.24
CA MET A 1 24.20 -56.56 50.32
C MET A 1 23.62 -55.35 51.01
N SER A 2 24.06 -54.14 50.64
CA SER A 2 23.50 -52.89 51.16
C SER A 2 23.43 -51.92 49.98
N LEU A 3 22.22 -51.72 49.45
CA LEU A 3 21.92 -50.79 48.37
C LEU A 3 21.68 -49.42 48.99
N ALA A 4 22.65 -48.53 48.88
CA ALA A 4 22.49 -47.12 49.21
C ALA A 4 21.75 -46.41 48.06
N ALA A 5 20.62 -45.79 48.39
CA ALA A 5 19.80 -45.03 47.47
C ALA A 5 20.46 -43.69 47.06
N PRO A 6 20.21 -43.20 45.83
CA PRO A 6 20.84 -42.01 45.28
C PRO A 6 20.29 -40.71 45.88
N THR A 7 21.22 -39.79 46.13
CA THR A 7 21.03 -38.41 46.57
C THR A 7 20.25 -37.63 45.49
N SER A 8 19.06 -37.13 45.82
CA SER A 8 18.34 -36.17 44.96
C SER A 8 18.86 -34.75 45.22
N PRO A 9 19.15 -33.95 44.18
CA PRO A 9 19.52 -32.55 44.34
C PRO A 9 18.31 -31.70 44.80
N PRO A 10 18.54 -30.57 45.49
CA PRO A 10 17.46 -29.73 45.99
C PRO A 10 16.67 -29.10 44.84
N THR A 11 15.35 -29.23 44.91
CA THR A 11 14.36 -28.54 44.10
C THR A 11 14.63 -27.04 44.15
N GLN A 12 15.12 -26.47 43.04
CA GLN A 12 15.09 -25.03 42.83
C GLN A 12 13.63 -24.62 42.69
N HIS A 13 13.07 -24.03 43.76
CA HIS A 13 11.87 -23.22 43.63
C HIS A 13 12.21 -22.06 42.66
N PRO A 14 11.39 -21.80 41.63
CA PRO A 14 11.54 -20.57 40.87
C PRO A 14 11.35 -19.41 41.85
N GLU A 15 12.38 -18.59 42.01
CA GLU A 15 12.27 -17.31 42.69
C GLU A 15 11.08 -16.55 42.08
N PRO A 16 10.21 -15.93 42.89
CA PRO A 16 9.19 -15.06 42.35
C PRO A 16 9.90 -13.93 41.59
N GLU A 17 9.74 -13.90 40.26
CA GLU A 17 10.15 -12.76 39.43
C GLU A 17 9.58 -11.51 40.09
N GLU A 18 10.45 -10.69 40.67
CA GLU A 18 10.08 -9.39 41.22
C GLU A 18 9.31 -8.63 40.12
N PRO A 19 8.20 -7.94 40.44
CA PRO A 19 7.46 -7.17 39.46
C PRO A 19 8.40 -6.11 38.88
N ARG A 20 8.90 -6.39 37.67
CA ARG A 20 9.84 -5.56 36.94
C ARG A 20 9.24 -4.16 36.88
N ALA A 21 9.94 -3.19 37.47
CA ALA A 21 9.46 -1.81 37.53
C ALA A 21 9.03 -1.36 36.13
N PRO A 22 7.89 -0.66 35.99
CA PRO A 22 7.40 -0.31 34.67
C PRO A 22 8.45 0.53 33.94
N ALA A 23 8.88 0.03 32.78
CA ALA A 23 10.03 0.55 32.06
C ALA A 23 9.68 1.87 31.35
N LEU A 24 10.55 2.87 31.50
CA LEU A 24 10.52 4.10 30.72
C LEU A 24 11.45 3.96 29.52
N PHE A 25 11.04 4.52 28.39
CA PHE A 25 11.77 4.42 27.13
C PHE A 25 12.13 5.80 26.59
N ARG A 26 13.21 5.91 25.81
CA ARG A 26 13.56 7.13 25.06
C ARG A 26 14.04 6.76 23.66
N HIS A 27 13.86 7.68 22.70
CA HIS A 27 14.47 7.54 21.39
C HIS A 27 15.89 8.13 21.38
N LYS A 28 16.90 7.33 21.01
CA LYS A 28 18.34 7.69 21.05
C LYS A 28 18.68 8.97 20.29
N LYS A 29 18.05 9.19 19.14
CA LYS A 29 18.31 10.35 18.26
C LYS A 29 17.32 11.50 18.41
N ARG A 30 16.17 11.26 19.05
CA ARG A 30 15.02 12.18 19.05
C ARG A 30 14.69 12.52 20.49
N LYS A 31 15.62 13.21 21.15
CA LYS A 31 15.53 13.53 22.57
C LYS A 31 14.38 14.50 22.86
N GLU A 32 13.96 15.26 21.84
CA GLU A 32 12.82 16.18 21.88
C GLU A 32 11.47 15.51 22.14
N TRP A 33 11.36 14.18 21.94
CA TRP A 33 10.12 13.44 22.22
C TRP A 33 9.95 13.12 23.71
N GLY A 34 10.99 13.30 24.52
CA GLY A 34 10.97 12.97 25.94
C GLY A 34 10.96 11.47 26.21
N LEU A 35 10.49 11.10 27.40
CA LEU A 35 10.35 9.72 27.87
C LEU A 35 9.03 9.12 27.39
N ALA A 36 8.94 7.79 27.41
CA ALA A 36 7.78 7.07 26.90
C ALA A 36 7.45 5.83 27.72
N ILE A 37 6.21 5.38 27.62
CA ILE A 37 5.77 4.06 28.07
C ILE A 37 5.42 3.18 26.87
N LEU A 38 5.60 1.86 27.01
CA LEU A 38 5.15 0.90 26.00
C LEU A 38 3.61 0.78 26.05
N ALA A 39 2.95 1.10 24.94
CA ALA A 39 1.50 1.01 24.82
C ALA A 39 1.03 -0.38 24.37
N TRP A 40 1.73 -1.00 23.41
CA TRP A 40 1.51 -2.38 22.99
C TRP A 40 2.70 -2.93 22.20
N ASP A 41 2.86 -4.26 22.20
CA ASP A 41 3.83 -4.99 21.37
C ASP A 41 3.09 -6.06 20.55
N ARG A 42 3.29 -6.05 19.23
CA ARG A 42 2.74 -7.05 18.29
C ARG A 42 3.86 -7.80 17.55
N GLY A 43 5.05 -7.89 18.14
CA GLY A 43 6.22 -8.61 17.64
C GLY A 43 6.96 -7.92 16.49
N VAL A 44 6.23 -7.58 15.41
CA VAL A 44 6.78 -6.85 14.26
C VAL A 44 6.76 -5.33 14.44
N LYS A 45 5.93 -4.85 15.37
CA LYS A 45 5.74 -3.42 15.69
C LYS A 45 5.48 -3.25 17.18
N ARG A 46 6.00 -2.15 17.73
CA ARG A 46 5.74 -1.68 19.10
C ARG A 46 5.22 -0.26 19.06
N ALA A 47 4.23 0.07 19.88
CA ALA A 47 3.80 1.45 20.06
C ALA A 47 4.26 1.99 21.40
N PHE A 48 4.73 3.23 21.40
CA PHE A 48 5.15 3.94 22.60
C PHE A 48 4.42 5.27 22.68
N LEU A 49 3.90 5.60 23.87
CA LEU A 49 3.34 6.92 24.14
C LEU A 49 4.41 7.78 24.80
N PHE A 50 4.79 8.85 24.11
CA PHE A 50 5.85 9.76 24.54
C PHE A 50 5.29 10.93 25.37
N GLU A 51 6.16 11.62 26.12
CA GLU A 51 5.83 12.78 26.95
C GLU A 51 5.28 13.97 26.15
N ASP A 52 5.62 14.06 24.87
CA ASP A 52 5.02 15.03 23.94
C ASP A 52 3.55 14.71 23.59
N GLY A 53 3.00 13.63 24.13
CA GLY A 53 1.60 13.22 23.97
C GLY A 53 1.33 12.39 22.71
N GLU A 54 2.35 12.14 21.88
CA GLU A 54 2.19 11.45 20.62
C GLU A 54 2.46 9.95 20.76
N LEU A 55 1.55 9.14 20.21
CA LEU A 55 1.69 7.69 20.14
C LEU A 55 2.45 7.31 18.86
N ARG A 56 3.64 6.73 19.00
CA ARG A 56 4.49 6.37 17.86
C ARG A 56 4.70 4.88 17.74
N VAL A 57 4.50 4.36 16.52
CA VAL A 57 4.70 2.95 16.19
C VAL A 57 6.08 2.74 15.56
N ILE A 58 6.90 1.93 16.21
CA ILE A 58 8.25 1.57 15.80
C ILE A 58 8.23 0.15 15.24
N ALA A 59 8.80 -0.06 14.05
CA ALA A 59 8.93 -1.38 13.45
C ALA A 59 10.17 -2.12 13.99
N ARG A 60 10.17 -3.46 13.93
CA ARG A 60 11.24 -4.32 14.49
C ARG A 60 12.66 -3.92 14.07
N GLY A 61 12.86 -3.53 12.81
CA GLY A 61 14.16 -3.07 12.30
C GLY A 61 14.71 -1.80 12.98
N PHE A 62 13.87 -1.07 13.71
CA PHE A 62 14.21 0.19 14.37
C PHE A 62 14.16 0.09 15.91
N PHE A 63 13.96 -1.09 16.49
CA PHE A 63 13.93 -1.27 17.95
C PHE A 63 15.22 -0.81 18.62
N GLY A 64 16.38 -0.98 17.97
CA GLY A 64 17.66 -0.51 18.51
C GLY A 64 17.79 1.01 18.67
N MET A 65 16.83 1.79 18.16
CA MET A 65 16.75 3.25 18.36
C MET A 65 15.99 3.66 19.61
N ILE A 66 15.30 2.72 20.27
CA ILE A 66 14.65 2.91 21.56
C ILE A 66 15.55 2.33 22.65
N GLU A 67 15.77 3.10 23.70
CA GLU A 67 16.51 2.66 24.88
C GLU A 67 15.61 2.69 26.10
N GLU A 68 15.73 1.67 26.94
CA GLU A 68 15.12 1.63 28.26
C GLU A 68 15.97 2.49 29.21
N ILE A 69 15.31 3.32 30.00
CA ILE A 69 15.95 4.22 30.95
C ILE A 69 15.51 3.83 32.35
N ASP A 70 16.50 3.51 33.17
CA ASP A 70 16.31 3.33 34.61
C ASP A 70 16.31 4.70 35.30
N ARG A 71 15.33 4.91 36.19
CA ARG A 71 15.09 6.17 36.91
C ARG A 71 14.74 5.83 38.35
N PRO A 72 15.01 6.74 39.31
CA PRO A 72 14.55 6.57 40.68
C PRO A 72 13.05 6.23 40.72
N ALA A 73 12.71 5.18 41.46
CA ALA A 73 11.39 4.53 41.38
C ALA A 73 10.22 5.52 41.59
N ASP A 74 10.39 6.54 42.44
CA ASP A 74 9.33 7.50 42.75
C ASP A 74 9.06 8.48 41.61
N GLU A 75 10.10 8.93 40.91
CA GLU A 75 9.97 9.77 39.70
C GLU A 75 9.39 8.96 38.53
N ALA A 76 9.88 7.73 38.35
CA ALA A 76 9.40 6.83 37.31
C ALA A 76 7.90 6.52 37.49
N ARG A 77 7.48 6.18 38.71
CA ARG A 77 6.07 5.90 39.03
C ARG A 77 5.17 7.09 38.76
N ALA A 78 5.59 8.31 39.11
CA ALA A 78 4.78 9.51 38.86
C ALA A 78 4.57 9.76 37.36
N LEU A 79 5.64 9.63 36.58
CA LEU A 79 5.57 9.82 35.13
C LEU A 79 4.77 8.73 34.44
N ILE A 80 4.95 7.47 34.85
CA ILE A 80 4.21 6.32 34.31
C ILE A 80 2.73 6.47 34.61
N ARG A 81 2.34 6.87 35.83
CA ARG A 81 0.92 7.16 36.14
C ARG A 81 0.33 8.23 35.21
N LYS A 82 1.07 9.30 34.95
CA LYS A 82 0.65 10.38 34.04
C LYS A 82 0.49 9.87 32.60
N LEU A 83 1.48 9.14 32.09
CA LEU A 83 1.45 8.61 30.73
C LEU A 83 0.41 7.50 30.57
N SER A 84 0.21 6.64 31.57
CA SER A 84 -0.86 5.64 31.59
C SER A 84 -2.23 6.29 31.55
N ALA A 85 -2.47 7.35 32.34
CA ALA A 85 -3.73 8.09 32.28
C ALA A 85 -3.98 8.72 30.88
N HIS A 86 -2.92 9.21 30.23
CA HIS A 86 -3.01 9.68 28.84
C HIS A 86 -3.27 8.55 27.85
N LEU A 87 -2.67 7.38 28.06
CA LEU A 87 -2.90 6.19 27.23
C LEU A 87 -4.33 5.68 27.38
N ASP A 88 -4.87 5.67 28.60
CA ASP A 88 -6.26 5.31 28.89
C ASP A 88 -7.22 6.32 28.28
N ALA A 89 -6.90 7.62 28.31
CA ALA A 89 -7.67 8.64 27.59
C ALA A 89 -7.59 8.46 26.06
N HIS A 90 -6.43 8.06 25.52
CA HIS A 90 -6.26 7.71 24.11
C HIS A 90 -7.06 6.46 23.73
N ALA A 91 -7.06 5.43 24.58
CA ALA A 91 -7.82 4.21 24.40
C ALA A 91 -9.32 4.48 24.49
N ALA A 92 -9.76 5.29 25.46
CA ALA A 92 -11.14 5.74 25.61
C ALA A 92 -11.59 6.58 24.40
N ARG A 93 -10.75 7.48 23.86
CA ARG A 93 -11.02 8.18 22.60
C ARG A 93 -11.06 7.24 21.40
N ALA A 94 -10.23 6.21 21.37
CA ALA A 94 -10.29 5.20 20.30
C ALA A 94 -11.57 4.33 20.40
N LEU A 95 -12.01 4.00 21.62
CA LEU A 95 -13.20 3.21 21.93
C LEU A 95 -14.51 3.99 21.71
N LEU A 96 -14.54 5.26 22.09
CA LEU A 96 -15.64 6.18 21.79
C LEU A 96 -15.70 6.54 20.29
N GLY A 97 -14.71 6.08 19.52
CA GLY A 97 -14.38 6.65 18.23
C GLY A 97 -13.87 8.07 18.44
N SER A 98 -12.79 8.45 17.79
CA SER A 98 -12.63 9.88 17.57
C SER A 98 -13.93 10.33 16.90
N ASP A 99 -14.55 11.39 17.40
CA ASP A 99 -15.30 12.31 16.54
C ASP A 99 -14.32 12.85 15.49
N SER A 100 -13.81 11.98 14.62
CA SER A 100 -13.19 12.37 13.37
C SER A 100 -14.35 13.02 12.64
N ALA A 101 -14.33 14.35 12.66
CA ALA A 101 -15.03 15.28 11.81
C ALA A 101 -16.02 14.58 10.87
N SER A 102 -17.32 14.79 11.13
CA SER A 102 -18.44 14.52 10.22
C SER A 102 -17.99 13.86 8.93
N ALA A 103 -18.14 12.54 8.81
CA ALA A 103 -17.80 11.79 7.60
C ALA A 103 -18.17 12.65 6.38
N MET A 104 -17.15 13.12 5.64
CA MET A 104 -17.36 14.09 4.57
C MET A 104 -18.39 13.50 3.63
N THR A 105 -19.57 14.13 3.57
CA THR A 105 -20.67 13.60 2.78
C THR A 105 -20.27 13.61 1.31
N PHE A 106 -20.97 12.84 0.49
CA PHE A 106 -20.71 12.87 -0.95
C PHE A 106 -20.90 14.28 -1.53
N ASP A 107 -21.86 15.04 -1.03
CA ASP A 107 -22.10 16.43 -1.43
C ASP A 107 -20.95 17.36 -1.02
N ASP A 108 -20.38 17.17 0.19
CA ASP A 108 -19.19 17.91 0.62
C ASP A 108 -17.99 17.63 -0.30
N GLN A 109 -17.82 16.37 -0.73
CA GLN A 109 -16.75 15.99 -1.66
C GLN A 109 -16.95 16.63 -3.04
N ILE A 110 -18.20 16.68 -3.54
CA ILE A 110 -18.54 17.43 -4.76
C ILE A 110 -18.25 18.92 -4.57
N GLY A 111 -18.57 19.48 -3.42
CA GLY A 111 -18.30 20.88 -3.08
C GLY A 111 -16.80 21.20 -3.15
N VAL A 112 -15.97 20.38 -2.50
CA VAL A 112 -14.51 20.48 -2.56
C VAL A 112 -14.00 20.33 -4.00
N PHE A 113 -14.51 19.35 -4.75
CA PHE A 113 -14.12 19.16 -6.14
C PHE A 113 -14.44 20.39 -7.00
N ARG A 114 -15.64 20.96 -6.89
CA ARG A 114 -16.04 22.16 -7.65
C ARG A 114 -15.25 23.40 -7.26
N ALA A 115 -14.84 23.50 -5.99
CA ALA A 115 -13.98 24.59 -5.52
C ALA A 115 -12.55 24.48 -6.07
N LEU A 116 -11.98 23.27 -6.09
CA LEU A 116 -10.64 23.01 -6.62
C LEU A 116 -10.59 23.07 -8.16
N TYR A 117 -11.68 22.69 -8.82
CA TYR A 117 -11.76 22.63 -10.28
C TYR A 117 -13.00 23.41 -10.79
N PRO A 118 -12.92 24.75 -10.88
CA PRO A 118 -13.94 25.54 -11.54
C PRO A 118 -14.19 25.04 -12.97
N GLY A 119 -15.46 24.82 -13.34
CA GLY A 119 -15.84 24.18 -14.61
C GLY A 119 -15.80 22.65 -14.60
N GLY A 120 -15.47 22.03 -13.47
CA GLY A 120 -15.47 20.58 -13.27
C GLY A 120 -14.51 19.87 -14.22
N PHE A 121 -14.93 18.71 -14.74
CA PHE A 121 -14.11 17.92 -15.66
C PHE A 121 -13.80 18.60 -16.98
N ALA A 122 -14.59 19.59 -17.40
CA ALA A 122 -14.34 20.39 -18.60
C ALA A 122 -13.48 21.64 -18.32
N GLY A 123 -13.29 21.99 -17.05
CA GLY A 123 -12.55 23.18 -16.62
C GLY A 123 -11.06 23.10 -16.93
N ASP A 124 -10.45 24.26 -17.18
CA ASP A 124 -9.04 24.36 -17.59
C ASP A 124 -8.07 23.74 -16.57
N GLU A 125 -8.31 23.90 -15.26
CA GLU A 125 -7.45 23.33 -14.22
C GLU A 125 -7.46 21.80 -14.25
N TRP A 126 -8.64 21.18 -14.40
CA TRP A 126 -8.75 19.74 -14.52
C TRP A 126 -8.13 19.24 -15.83
N GLN A 127 -8.43 19.92 -16.94
CA GLN A 127 -7.92 19.58 -18.26
C GLN A 127 -6.38 19.69 -18.30
N LYS A 128 -5.79 20.73 -17.72
CA LYS A 128 -4.32 20.88 -17.62
C LYS A 128 -3.72 19.84 -16.67
N GLY A 129 -4.29 19.68 -15.47
CA GLY A 129 -3.72 18.86 -14.40
C GLY A 129 -3.85 17.36 -14.60
N VAL A 130 -4.97 16.90 -15.17
CA VAL A 130 -5.33 15.48 -15.30
C VAL A 130 -5.32 15.00 -16.74
N ARG A 131 -5.80 15.80 -17.70
CA ARG A 131 -5.76 15.42 -19.12
C ARG A 131 -4.43 15.80 -19.78
N GLY A 132 -3.79 16.87 -19.31
CA GLY A 132 -2.52 17.38 -19.83
C GLY A 132 -2.67 18.45 -20.93
N LYS A 133 -3.86 19.02 -21.11
CA LYS A 133 -4.15 20.00 -22.16
C LYS A 133 -3.22 21.21 -22.06
N GLY A 134 -2.60 21.59 -23.17
CA GLY A 134 -1.72 22.77 -23.24
C GLY A 134 -0.34 22.60 -22.59
N GLN A 135 0.01 21.41 -22.12
CA GLN A 135 1.33 21.13 -21.53
C GLN A 135 2.33 20.74 -22.62
N LYS A 136 3.49 21.43 -22.67
CA LYS A 136 4.56 21.14 -23.64
C LYS A 136 5.17 19.75 -23.45
N ARG A 137 5.22 19.26 -22.21
CA ARG A 137 5.76 17.94 -21.87
C ARG A 137 4.72 17.16 -21.05
N PRO A 138 4.29 15.97 -21.52
CA PRO A 138 3.35 15.16 -20.76
C PRO A 138 4.01 14.59 -19.50
N LEU A 139 3.24 14.56 -18.41
CA LEU A 139 3.61 13.94 -17.15
C LEU A 139 2.87 12.60 -17.03
N LYS A 140 3.40 11.68 -16.22
CA LYS A 140 2.79 10.34 -16.01
C LYS A 140 1.33 10.38 -15.51
N ARG A 141 0.92 11.50 -14.90
CA ARG A 141 -0.46 11.70 -14.43
C ARG A 141 -1.43 12.15 -15.52
N HIS A 142 -0.94 12.58 -16.69
CA HIS A 142 -1.77 13.08 -17.78
C HIS A 142 -2.36 11.91 -18.57
N ARG A 143 -3.69 11.78 -18.55
CA ARG A 143 -4.39 10.65 -19.17
C ARG A 143 -4.32 10.65 -20.69
N ASP A 144 -4.45 11.81 -21.34
CA ASP A 144 -4.52 11.86 -22.81
C ASP A 144 -3.23 11.37 -23.45
N ALA A 145 -2.09 11.80 -22.92
CA ALA A 145 -0.79 11.35 -23.41
C ALA A 145 -0.58 9.84 -23.19
N ALA A 146 -1.03 9.29 -22.06
CA ALA A 146 -0.92 7.86 -21.80
C ALA A 146 -1.85 7.04 -22.71
N ILE A 147 -3.09 7.52 -22.92
CA ILE A 147 -4.06 6.92 -23.84
C ILE A 147 -3.53 6.92 -25.27
N ALA A 148 -3.08 8.09 -25.76
CA ALA A 148 -2.54 8.23 -27.11
C ALA A 148 -1.35 7.28 -27.34
N ARG A 149 -0.43 7.20 -26.38
CA ARG A 149 0.72 6.27 -26.45
C ARG A 149 0.29 4.81 -26.47
N ALA A 150 -0.70 4.42 -25.66
CA ALA A 150 -1.21 3.05 -25.64
C ALA A 150 -1.90 2.70 -26.97
N GLN A 151 -2.74 3.60 -27.48
CA GLN A 151 -3.44 3.44 -28.74
C GLN A 151 -2.48 3.42 -29.93
N GLU A 152 -1.34 4.13 -29.87
CA GLU A 152 -0.30 4.09 -30.91
C GLU A 152 0.48 2.77 -30.87
N LEU A 153 1.01 2.39 -29.70
CA LEU A 153 1.93 1.25 -29.60
C LEU A 153 1.23 -0.12 -29.55
N LEU A 154 -0.01 -0.15 -29.03
CA LEU A 154 -0.79 -1.38 -28.83
C LEU A 154 -2.04 -1.42 -29.73
N ALA A 155 -2.07 -0.61 -30.80
CA ALA A 155 -3.08 -0.75 -31.84
C ALA A 155 -3.08 -2.17 -32.42
N LYS A 156 -4.26 -2.65 -32.82
CA LYS A 156 -4.45 -4.01 -33.34
C LYS A 156 -3.49 -4.34 -34.49
N ASP A 157 -3.43 -3.48 -35.49
CA ASP A 157 -2.58 -3.64 -36.68
C ASP A 157 -1.08 -3.61 -36.34
N VAL A 158 -0.68 -2.77 -35.39
CA VAL A 158 0.70 -2.69 -34.90
C VAL A 158 1.10 -3.98 -34.18
N MET A 159 0.25 -4.49 -33.29
CA MET A 159 0.49 -5.76 -32.59
C MET A 159 0.48 -6.96 -33.56
N ASP A 160 -0.52 -7.05 -34.43
CA ASP A 160 -0.65 -8.10 -35.44
C ASP A 160 0.61 -8.17 -36.31
N LYS A 161 1.09 -7.03 -36.81
CA LYS A 161 2.30 -6.96 -37.63
C LYS A 161 3.53 -7.49 -36.90
N LYS A 162 3.73 -7.11 -35.63
CA LYS A 162 4.90 -7.55 -34.83
C LYS A 162 4.81 -9.03 -34.49
N LEU A 163 3.64 -9.52 -34.11
CA LEU A 163 3.40 -10.93 -33.81
C LEU A 163 3.59 -11.81 -35.05
N LEU A 164 3.09 -11.40 -36.22
CA LEU A 164 3.30 -12.10 -37.48
C LEU A 164 4.78 -12.14 -37.90
N ALA A 165 5.55 -11.10 -37.58
CA ALA A 165 6.99 -11.06 -37.80
C ALA A 165 7.80 -11.87 -36.76
N GLY A 166 7.15 -12.51 -35.77
CA GLY A 166 7.82 -13.20 -34.68
C GLY A 166 8.51 -12.27 -33.67
N ASP A 167 8.25 -10.96 -33.73
CA ASP A 167 8.87 -9.95 -32.88
C ASP A 167 8.04 -9.67 -31.61
N ALA A 168 7.78 -10.74 -30.85
CA ALA A 168 7.07 -10.63 -29.58
C ALA A 168 7.84 -9.79 -28.55
N SER A 169 9.17 -9.74 -28.64
CA SER A 169 10.01 -8.96 -27.74
C SER A 169 9.75 -7.46 -27.85
N SER A 170 9.57 -6.93 -29.05
CA SER A 170 9.17 -5.53 -29.23
C SER A 170 7.77 -5.25 -28.68
N VAL A 171 6.83 -6.18 -28.80
CA VAL A 171 5.48 -6.03 -28.20
C VAL A 171 5.58 -5.94 -26.67
N VAL A 172 6.38 -6.82 -26.04
CA VAL A 172 6.62 -6.76 -24.59
C VAL A 172 7.29 -5.44 -24.17
N ALA A 173 8.25 -4.96 -24.97
CA ALA A 173 8.87 -3.66 -24.72
C ALA A 173 7.87 -2.50 -24.79
N ASP A 174 6.95 -2.52 -25.76
CA ASP A 174 5.87 -1.53 -25.88
C ASP A 174 4.92 -1.57 -24.69
N ILE A 175 4.50 -2.77 -24.26
CA ILE A 175 3.65 -2.98 -23.08
C ILE A 175 4.30 -2.33 -21.85
N ILE A 176 5.57 -2.65 -21.59
CA ILE A 176 6.32 -2.07 -20.46
C ILE A 176 6.44 -0.56 -20.61
N SER A 177 6.66 -0.07 -21.83
CA SER A 177 6.79 1.36 -22.13
C SER A 177 5.49 2.13 -21.86
N VAL A 178 4.35 1.57 -22.23
CA VAL A 178 3.02 2.13 -21.93
C VAL A 178 2.77 2.15 -20.43
N LEU A 179 3.03 1.03 -19.74
CA LEU A 179 2.81 0.91 -18.30
C LEU A 179 3.73 1.83 -17.49
N ASP A 180 5.02 1.96 -17.85
CA ASP A 180 5.91 2.91 -17.17
C ASP A 180 5.58 4.36 -17.54
N GLY A 181 4.96 4.61 -18.70
CA GLY A 181 4.55 5.94 -19.15
C GLY A 181 3.42 6.59 -18.34
N THR A 182 2.78 5.85 -17.43
CA THR A 182 1.62 6.28 -16.65
C THR A 182 1.85 6.12 -15.15
N ASP A 183 1.01 6.76 -14.33
CA ASP A 183 0.95 6.53 -12.89
C ASP A 183 -0.14 5.50 -12.49
N LEU A 184 -0.85 4.90 -13.47
CA LEU A 184 -1.88 3.84 -13.24
C LEU A 184 -1.29 2.62 -12.52
N VAL A 185 -0.04 2.32 -12.81
CA VAL A 185 0.69 1.19 -12.27
C VAL A 185 2.02 1.70 -11.71
N SER A 186 2.45 1.14 -10.57
CA SER A 186 3.74 1.47 -9.97
C SER A 186 4.87 0.69 -10.60
N LYS A 187 6.11 1.20 -10.51
CA LYS A 187 7.31 0.48 -10.96
C LYS A 187 7.47 -0.90 -10.30
N ALA A 188 7.06 -1.04 -9.05
CA ALA A 188 7.12 -2.32 -8.34
C ALA A 188 6.23 -3.39 -8.98
N GLN A 189 5.06 -2.98 -9.48
CA GLN A 189 4.12 -3.87 -10.19
C GLN A 189 4.57 -4.20 -11.60
N ILE A 190 5.32 -3.32 -12.27
CA ILE A 190 5.84 -3.53 -13.63
C ILE A 190 7.10 -4.41 -13.63
N ARG A 191 7.93 -4.32 -12.57
CA ARG A 191 9.23 -5.00 -12.48
C ARG A 191 9.21 -6.51 -12.79
N PRO A 192 8.19 -7.30 -12.40
CA PRO A 192 8.13 -8.71 -12.80
C PRO A 192 8.06 -8.90 -14.31
N LEU A 193 7.33 -8.04 -15.04
CA LEU A 193 7.22 -8.11 -16.50
C LEU A 193 8.56 -7.85 -17.19
N THR A 194 9.38 -6.94 -16.65
CA THR A 194 10.72 -6.66 -17.20
C THR A 194 11.73 -7.80 -16.98
N LYS A 195 11.34 -8.83 -16.21
CA LYS A 195 12.16 -10.01 -15.92
C LYS A 195 11.68 -11.26 -16.63
N VAL A 196 10.59 -11.17 -17.39
CA VAL A 196 10.12 -12.29 -18.21
C VAL A 196 11.24 -12.67 -19.19
N ALA A 197 11.54 -13.95 -19.26
CA ALA A 197 12.58 -14.44 -20.14
C ALA A 197 12.17 -14.22 -21.61
N PRO A 198 13.10 -13.90 -22.53
CA PRO A 198 12.77 -13.70 -23.95
C PRO A 198 12.03 -14.87 -24.59
N ALA A 199 12.34 -16.11 -24.19
CA ALA A 199 11.64 -17.31 -24.65
C ALA A 199 10.14 -17.36 -24.30
N ARG A 200 9.69 -16.53 -23.34
CA ARG A 200 8.29 -16.41 -22.93
C ARG A 200 7.63 -15.09 -23.35
N HIS A 201 8.33 -14.24 -24.13
CA HIS A 201 7.75 -12.99 -24.60
C HIS A 201 6.53 -13.20 -25.49
N GLU A 202 6.51 -14.27 -26.29
CA GLU A 202 5.37 -14.61 -27.14
C GLU A 202 4.09 -14.89 -26.32
N GLU A 203 4.22 -15.59 -25.20
CA GLU A 203 3.11 -15.88 -24.28
C GLU A 203 2.48 -14.59 -23.75
N LEU A 204 3.30 -13.65 -23.27
CA LEU A 204 2.83 -12.35 -22.77
C LEU A 204 2.23 -11.48 -23.88
N ALA A 205 2.89 -11.43 -25.05
CA ALA A 205 2.47 -10.62 -26.16
C ALA A 205 1.11 -11.08 -26.73
N ARG A 206 0.92 -12.40 -26.90
CA ARG A 206 -0.35 -12.99 -27.35
C ARG A 206 -1.46 -12.80 -26.32
N ALA A 207 -1.22 -13.10 -25.05
CA ALA A 207 -2.23 -12.90 -24.01
C ALA A 207 -2.67 -11.43 -23.90
N THR A 208 -1.75 -10.48 -24.09
CA THR A 208 -2.09 -9.05 -24.14
C THR A 208 -2.87 -8.70 -25.40
N HIS A 209 -2.50 -9.24 -26.56
CA HIS A 209 -3.24 -9.04 -27.79
C HIS A 209 -4.68 -9.53 -27.65
N ASP A 210 -4.86 -10.74 -27.14
CA ASP A 210 -6.18 -11.35 -26.99
C ASP A 210 -7.02 -10.58 -25.97
N LEU A 211 -6.43 -10.11 -24.86
CA LEU A 211 -7.10 -9.20 -23.93
C LEU A 211 -7.64 -7.93 -24.60
N LEU A 212 -6.88 -7.34 -25.53
CA LEU A 212 -7.23 -6.04 -26.12
C LEU A 212 -8.11 -6.16 -27.37
N TRP A 213 -7.94 -7.23 -28.15
CA TRP A 213 -8.46 -7.37 -29.51
C TRP A 213 -9.03 -8.75 -29.84
N GLY A 214 -8.97 -9.68 -28.89
CA GLY A 214 -9.50 -11.03 -29.05
C GLY A 214 -11.02 -11.04 -29.30
N PRO A 215 -11.52 -12.06 -30.02
CA PRO A 215 -12.92 -12.13 -30.43
C PRO A 215 -13.87 -12.57 -29.31
N ASP A 216 -13.34 -13.20 -28.25
CA ASP A 216 -14.14 -13.72 -27.15
C ASP A 216 -14.73 -12.59 -26.28
N GLU A 217 -15.66 -12.98 -25.40
CA GLU A 217 -16.19 -12.06 -24.40
C GLU A 217 -15.10 -11.55 -23.44
N GLU A 218 -15.31 -10.37 -22.87
CA GLU A 218 -14.32 -9.68 -22.02
C GLU A 218 -13.86 -10.51 -20.82
N VAL A 219 -14.79 -11.14 -20.10
CA VAL A 219 -14.50 -11.88 -18.86
C VAL A 219 -13.56 -13.09 -19.13
N PRO A 220 -13.83 -13.97 -20.12
CA PRO A 220 -12.88 -15.01 -20.51
C PRO A 220 -11.50 -14.49 -20.92
N ARG A 221 -11.43 -13.41 -21.72
CA ARG A 221 -10.15 -12.83 -22.16
C ARG A 221 -9.34 -12.30 -20.98
N MET A 222 -10.00 -11.64 -20.05
CA MET A 222 -9.39 -11.17 -18.80
C MET A 222 -8.90 -12.31 -17.93
N ALA A 223 -9.70 -13.37 -17.74
CA ALA A 223 -9.32 -14.53 -16.94
C ALA A 223 -8.07 -15.24 -17.50
N SER A 224 -8.03 -15.43 -18.82
CA SER A 224 -6.86 -15.99 -19.52
C SER A 224 -5.62 -15.12 -19.33
N PHE A 225 -5.76 -13.79 -19.49
CA PHE A 225 -4.65 -12.86 -19.28
C PHE A 225 -4.11 -12.88 -17.83
N ILE A 226 -4.99 -12.92 -16.83
CA ILE A 226 -4.59 -13.06 -15.42
C ILE A 226 -3.79 -14.35 -15.21
N SER A 227 -4.28 -15.47 -15.72
CA SER A 227 -3.59 -16.77 -15.59
C SER A 227 -2.20 -16.75 -16.24
N THR A 228 -2.07 -16.14 -17.42
CA THR A 228 -0.78 -15.95 -18.08
C THR A 228 0.16 -15.09 -17.24
N LEU A 229 -0.32 -13.97 -16.68
CA LEU A 229 0.49 -13.13 -15.81
C LEU A 229 0.93 -13.87 -14.54
N GLU A 230 0.06 -14.66 -13.92
CA GLU A 230 0.41 -15.48 -12.75
C GLU A 230 1.53 -16.47 -13.06
N SER A 231 1.41 -17.18 -14.19
CA SER A 231 2.42 -18.11 -14.69
C SER A 231 3.77 -17.44 -15.00
N LEU A 232 3.75 -16.22 -15.54
CA LEU A 232 4.96 -15.47 -15.90
C LEU A 232 5.63 -14.82 -14.68
N MET A 233 4.85 -14.30 -13.75
CA MET A 233 5.32 -13.52 -12.60
C MET A 233 5.57 -14.38 -11.35
N GLY A 234 5.03 -15.60 -11.30
CA GLY A 234 5.07 -16.49 -10.13
C GLY A 234 4.26 -15.96 -8.94
N THR A 235 3.41 -14.96 -9.14
CA THR A 235 2.57 -14.30 -8.12
C THR A 235 1.30 -13.75 -8.77
N THR A 236 0.24 -13.61 -7.97
CA THR A 236 -1.02 -13.01 -8.44
C THR A 236 -0.81 -11.54 -8.86
N PRO A 237 -1.16 -11.16 -10.10
CA PRO A 237 -1.02 -9.79 -10.57
C PRO A 237 -2.02 -8.89 -9.84
N SER A 238 -1.62 -7.64 -9.60
CA SER A 238 -2.52 -6.65 -9.01
C SER A 238 -3.59 -6.20 -10.02
N TRP A 239 -4.78 -5.86 -9.53
CA TRP A 239 -5.86 -5.27 -10.35
C TRP A 239 -5.41 -4.06 -11.20
N GLN A 240 -4.54 -3.21 -10.66
CA GLN A 240 -3.98 -2.08 -11.42
C GLN A 240 -3.23 -2.53 -12.67
N LEU A 241 -2.45 -3.60 -12.56
CA LEU A 241 -1.66 -4.12 -13.67
C LEU A 241 -2.58 -4.73 -14.74
N VAL A 242 -3.57 -5.50 -14.28
CA VAL A 242 -4.53 -6.22 -15.13
C VAL A 242 -5.40 -5.26 -15.95
N THR A 243 -5.89 -4.19 -15.31
CA THR A 243 -6.88 -3.28 -15.90
C THR A 243 -6.28 -2.05 -16.57
N ALA A 244 -4.99 -1.77 -16.41
CA ALA A 244 -4.39 -0.54 -16.96
C ALA A 244 -4.34 -0.52 -18.49
N LEU A 245 -3.99 -1.63 -19.15
CA LEU A 245 -3.88 -1.66 -20.61
C LEU A 245 -5.25 -1.53 -21.30
N PRO A 246 -6.29 -2.31 -20.94
CA PRO A 246 -7.62 -2.13 -21.51
C PRO A 246 -8.14 -0.70 -21.31
N ALA A 247 -8.01 -0.15 -20.10
CA ALA A 247 -8.43 1.21 -19.79
C ALA A 247 -7.70 2.32 -20.56
N LEU A 248 -6.48 2.07 -21.03
CA LEU A 248 -5.72 3.03 -21.83
C LEU A 248 -6.01 2.90 -23.33
N VAL A 249 -6.24 1.68 -23.81
CA VAL A 249 -6.54 1.42 -25.24
C VAL A 249 -8.01 1.74 -25.53
N HIS A 250 -8.92 1.32 -24.65
CA HIS A 250 -10.38 1.46 -24.76
C HIS A 250 -11.00 2.26 -23.60
N PRO A 251 -10.60 3.54 -23.38
CA PRO A 251 -11.00 4.33 -22.21
C PRO A 251 -12.50 4.64 -22.09
N LYS A 252 -13.30 4.28 -23.09
CA LYS A 252 -14.77 4.41 -23.09
C LYS A 252 -15.50 3.13 -22.70
N GLN A 253 -14.78 2.01 -22.66
CA GLN A 253 -15.30 0.68 -22.37
C GLN A 253 -14.75 0.19 -21.03
N ASP A 254 -13.45 0.38 -20.81
CA ASP A 254 -12.73 -0.13 -19.66
C ASP A 254 -12.37 0.96 -18.64
N VAL A 255 -12.32 0.56 -17.36
CA VAL A 255 -11.97 1.44 -16.24
C VAL A 255 -10.76 0.87 -15.49
N PRO A 256 -9.74 1.71 -15.18
CA PRO A 256 -8.59 1.22 -14.42
C PRO A 256 -8.97 1.08 -12.95
N VAL A 257 -8.73 -0.11 -12.38
CA VAL A 257 -9.07 -0.41 -11.00
C VAL A 257 -7.88 -0.13 -10.08
N ARG A 258 -8.03 0.86 -9.19
CA ARG A 258 -7.07 1.16 -8.10
C ARG A 258 -7.69 0.92 -6.72
N PRO A 259 -7.52 -0.26 -6.12
CA PRO A 259 -8.16 -0.61 -4.84
C PRO A 259 -7.90 0.39 -3.71
N SER A 260 -6.73 1.04 -3.67
CA SER A 260 -6.45 2.07 -2.67
C SER A 260 -7.41 3.25 -2.73
N ARG A 261 -7.80 3.71 -3.93
CA ARG A 261 -8.74 4.83 -4.10
C ARG A 261 -10.13 4.47 -3.60
N PHE A 262 -10.59 3.25 -3.89
CA PHE A 262 -11.87 2.75 -3.37
C PHE A 262 -11.86 2.61 -1.85
N ARG A 263 -10.75 2.14 -1.26
CA ARG A 263 -10.60 2.08 0.20
C ARG A 263 -10.55 3.46 0.84
N ASP A 264 -9.84 4.41 0.24
CA ASP A 264 -9.80 5.80 0.75
C ASP A 264 -11.21 6.42 0.70
N GLN A 265 -11.93 6.23 -0.41
CA GLN A 265 -13.32 6.65 -0.55
C GLN A 265 -14.23 6.02 0.51
N ALA A 266 -14.11 4.71 0.72
CA ALA A 266 -14.88 3.99 1.73
C ALA A 266 -14.58 4.50 3.14
N LYS A 267 -13.32 4.84 3.45
CA LYS A 267 -12.94 5.44 4.74
C LYS A 267 -13.57 6.81 4.96
N TYR A 268 -13.67 7.64 3.91
CA TYR A 268 -14.32 8.95 4.03
C TYR A 268 -15.83 8.82 4.25
N MET A 269 -16.47 7.86 3.58
CA MET A 269 -17.92 7.67 3.65
C MET A 269 -18.38 6.86 4.87
N ALA A 270 -17.55 5.92 5.32
CA ALA A 270 -17.88 5.00 6.40
C ALA A 270 -16.63 4.76 7.28
N PRO A 271 -16.15 5.78 8.01
CA PRO A 271 -14.89 5.74 8.77
C PRO A 271 -14.83 4.65 9.84
N ARG A 272 -15.98 4.08 10.23
CA ARG A 272 -16.11 3.01 11.23
C ARG A 272 -16.13 1.60 10.62
N VAL A 273 -16.14 1.47 9.29
CA VAL A 273 -16.14 0.16 8.61
C VAL A 273 -14.70 -0.32 8.44
N THR A 274 -14.35 -1.41 9.12
CA THR A 274 -13.08 -2.11 8.93
C THR A 274 -13.22 -3.08 7.76
N LEU A 275 -12.56 -2.80 6.64
CA LEU A 275 -12.46 -3.76 5.54
C LEU A 275 -11.37 -4.79 5.87
N ALA A 276 -11.70 -6.08 5.82
CA ALA A 276 -10.72 -7.15 5.98
C ALA A 276 -9.65 -7.05 4.88
N ASN A 277 -8.38 -7.25 5.26
CA ASN A 277 -7.24 -7.22 4.34
C ASN A 277 -7.20 -8.45 3.44
#